data_AF-A0A8S2W669-F1
#
_entry.id   AF-A0A8S2W669-F1
#
_cell.length_a   1.000
_cell.length_b   1.000
_cell.length_c   1.000
_cell.angle_alpha   90.00
_cell.angle_beta   90.00
_cell.angle_gamma   90.00
#
_symmetry.space_group_name_H-M   'P 1'
#
loop_
_entity.id
_entity.type
_entity.pdbx_description
1 polymer ?
#
loop_
_entity_poly.entity_id
_entity_poly.type
_entity_poly.pdbx_seq_one_letter_code
_entity_poly.pdbx_strand_id
1 'polypeptide(L)' 'MYSLLSRRQITRDKLPKLHDRMIMKLKALCNNAEYASVTLDVWTDRRLRSYIGITLHTFVGDDLKSHLLSFAPLKG' A
#
# COMPACT_ATOMS: atom_id res chain seq x y z
N MET A 1 -23.80 19.51 -6.72
CA MET A 1 -24.68 18.41 -6.27
C MET A 1 -23.82 17.17 -6.09
N TYR A 2 -23.61 16.71 -4.84
CA TYR A 2 -22.86 15.48 -4.57
C TYR A 2 -23.83 14.29 -4.59
N SER A 3 -23.60 13.33 -5.48
CA SER A 3 -24.35 12.06 -5.51
C SER A 3 -23.56 10.97 -4.81
N LEU A 4 -24.25 10.16 -4.00
CA LEU A 4 -23.65 8.96 -3.41
C LEU A 4 -23.16 8.02 -4.52
N LEU A 5 -21.95 7.48 -4.33
CA LEU A 5 -21.38 6.51 -5.26
C LEU A 5 -21.93 5.12 -4.94
N SER A 6 -22.35 4.40 -5.98
CA SER A 6 -22.67 2.98 -5.83
C SER A 6 -21.43 2.15 -5.53
N ARG A 7 -21.61 0.98 -4.89
CA ARG A 7 -20.54 0.00 -4.70
C ARG A 7 -19.80 -0.32 -6.01
N ARG A 8 -20.54 -0.47 -7.12
CA ARG A 8 -19.96 -0.74 -8.44
C ARG A 8 -19.03 0.40 -8.89
N GLN A 9 -19.43 1.66 -8.71
CA GLN A 9 -18.59 2.81 -9.05
C GLN A 9 -17.36 2.90 -8.15
N ILE A 10 -17.51 2.61 -6.85
CA ILE A 10 -16.37 2.58 -5.92
C ILE A 10 -15.36 1.51 -6.37
N THR A 11 -15.81 0.27 -6.57
CA THR A 11 -14.93 -0.86 -6.86
C THR A 11 -14.34 -0.81 -8.27
N ARG A 12 -15.11 -0.43 -9.29
CA ARG A 12 -14.66 -0.52 -10.70
C ARG A 12 -14.06 0.77 -11.26
N ASP A 13 -14.32 1.92 -10.65
CA ASP A 13 -13.85 3.22 -11.16
C ASP A 13 -12.97 3.94 -10.14
N LYS A 14 -13.50 4.24 -8.95
CA LYS A 14 -12.80 5.13 -8.01
C LYS A 14 -11.60 4.47 -7.33
N LEU A 15 -11.74 3.24 -6.83
CA LEU A 15 -10.66 2.54 -6.14
C LEU A 15 -9.46 2.26 -7.06
N PRO A 16 -9.63 1.70 -8.28
CA PRO A 16 -8.49 1.49 -9.18
C PRO A 16 -7.75 2.78 -9.52
N LYS A 17 -8.47 3.87 -9.83
CA LYS A 17 -7.85 5.18 -10.11
C LYS A 17 -7.12 5.76 -8.89
N LEU A 18 -7.62 5.53 -7.68
CA LEU A 18 -6.94 5.94 -6.45
C LEU A 18 -5.68 5.10 -6.22
N HIS A 19 -5.77 3.80 -6.44
CA HIS A 19 -4.67 2.87 -6.34
C HIS A 19 -3.54 3.22 -7.32
N ASP A 20 -3.85 3.45 -8.59
CA ASP A 20 -2.85 3.80 -9.60
C ASP A 20 -2.15 5.12 -9.26
N ARG A 21 -2.90 6.11 -8.79
CA ARG A 21 -2.33 7.38 -8.29
C ARG A 21 -1.43 7.16 -7.08
N MET A 22 -1.82 6.26 -6.16
CA MET A 22 -1.01 5.93 -5.00
C MET A 22 0.28 5.23 -5.41
N ILE A 23 0.22 4.24 -6.31
CA ILE A 23 1.41 3.56 -6.84
C ILE A 23 2.37 4.55 -7.49
N MET A 24 1.88 5.49 -8.31
CA MET A 24 2.73 6.51 -8.92
C MET A 24 3.45 7.36 -7.86
N LYS A 25 2.74 7.78 -6.81
CA LYS A 25 3.33 8.54 -5.70
C LYS A 25 4.36 7.71 -4.93
N LEU A 26 4.06 6.46 -4.62
CA LEU A 26 4.98 5.58 -3.90
C LEU A 26 6.24 5.31 -4.72
N LYS A 27 6.12 5.09 -6.03
CA LYS A 27 7.29 4.95 -6.92
C LYS A 27 8.18 6.19 -6.91
N ALA A 28 7.58 7.38 -7.01
CA ALA A 28 8.32 8.63 -6.93
C ALA A 28 9.01 8.80 -5.57
N LEU A 29 8.32 8.46 -4.48
CA LEU A 29 8.88 8.49 -3.13
C LEU A 29 10.05 7.50 -2.97
N CYS A 30 9.92 6.26 -3.44
CA CYS A 30 11.01 5.29 -3.44
C CYS A 30 12.22 5.76 -4.25
N ASN A 31 12.00 6.40 -5.40
CA ASN A 31 13.10 6.89 -6.25
C ASN A 31 13.85 8.08 -5.65
N ASN A 32 13.18 8.88 -4.82
CA ASN A 32 13.74 10.10 -4.24
C ASN A 32 14.17 9.92 -2.77
N ALA A 33 13.91 8.77 -2.16
CA ALA A 33 14.28 8.52 -0.77
C ALA A 33 15.79 8.39 -0.64
N GLU A 34 16.41 9.29 0.13
CA GLU A 34 17.84 9.23 0.47
C GLU A 34 18.14 8.05 1.41
N TYR A 35 17.28 7.87 2.43
CA TYR A 35 17.35 6.77 3.38
C TYR A 35 16.04 6.00 3.39
N ALA A 36 16.13 4.68 3.25
CA ALA A 36 14.98 3.79 3.28
C ALA A 36 15.27 2.58 4.16
N SER A 37 14.31 2.23 5.00
CA SER A 37 14.24 0.95 5.70
C SER A 37 12.99 0.22 5.27
N VAL A 38 13.06 -1.10 5.16
CA VAL A 38 11.92 -1.93 4.78
C VAL A 38 11.69 -2.98 5.85
N THR A 39 10.47 -3.06 6.36
CA THR A 39 10.03 -4.14 7.23
C THR A 39 9.26 -5.18 6.44
N LEU A 40 9.48 -6.43 6.83
CA LEU A 40 8.84 -7.60 6.27
C LEU A 40 8.06 -8.29 7.39
N ASP A 41 6.74 -8.23 7.31
CA ASP A 41 5.86 -8.91 8.24
C ASP A 41 5.33 -10.18 7.59
N VAL A 42 5.63 -11.33 8.20
CA VAL A 42 5.11 -12.63 7.76
C VAL A 42 4.33 -13.25 8.91
N TRP A 43 3.09 -13.64 8.64
CA TRP A 43 2.25 -14.30 9.63
C TRP A 43 1.29 -15.29 8.99
N THR A 44 0.81 -16.22 9.79
CA THR A 44 -0.25 -17.16 9.42
C THR A 44 -1.47 -16.87 10.29
N ASP A 45 -2.64 -16.73 9.66
CA ASP A 45 -3.87 -16.49 10.40
C ASP A 45 -4.45 -17.77 11.02
N ARG A 46 -5.52 -17.63 11.79
CA ARG A 46 -6.23 -18.75 12.42
C ARG A 46 -6.89 -19.74 11.45
N ARG A 47 -6.95 -19.39 10.16
CA ARG A 47 -7.47 -20.24 9.07
C ARG A 47 -6.32 -20.86 8.26
N LEU A 48 -5.10 -20.85 8.79
CA LEU A 48 -3.90 -21.38 8.15
C LEU A 48 -3.58 -20.70 6.80
N ARG A 49 -3.98 -19.43 6.65
CA ARG A 49 -3.59 -18.62 5.50
C ARG A 49 -2.37 -17.80 5.87
N SER A 50 -1.28 -17.98 5.13
CA SER A 50 -0.07 -17.20 5.31
C SER A 50 -0.11 -15.92 4.50
N TYR A 51 0.47 -14.86 5.05
CA TYR A 51 0.50 -13.52 4.46
C TYR A 51 1.89 -12.93 4.57
N ILE A 52 2.20 -12.04 3.63
CA ILE A 52 3.40 -11.22 3.60
C ILE A 52 2.98 -9.76 3.43
N GLY A 53 3.48 -8.91 4.34
CA GLY A 53 3.38 -7.46 4.28
C GLY A 53 4.76 -6.85 4.12
N ILE A 54 4.90 -5.89 3.22
CA ILE A 54 6.15 -5.15 3.01
C ILE A 54 5.86 -3.67 3.22
N THR A 55 6.53 -3.05 4.20
CA THR A 55 6.34 -1.63 4.54
C THR A 55 7.66 -0.89 4.39
N LEU A 56 7.63 0.21 3.64
CA LEU A 56 8.73 1.17 3.55
C LEU A 56 8.65 2.17 4.69
N HIS A 57 9.79 2.49 5.28
CA HIS A 57 9.99 3.56 6.24
C HIS A 57 11.06 4.51 5.70
N THR A 58 10.74 5.78 5.56
CA THR A 58 11.67 6.80 5.07
C THR A 58 11.32 8.16 5.65
N PHE A 59 12.25 9.11 5.57
CA PHE A 59 12.01 10.49 5.96
C PHE A 59 11.49 11.30 4.77
N VAL A 60 10.43 12.08 4.99
CA VAL A 60 9.93 13.07 4.05
C VAL A 60 10.00 14.42 4.76
N GLY A 61 11.06 15.19 4.47
CA GLY A 61 11.47 16.28 5.35
C GLY A 61 11.95 15.71 6.69
N ASP A 62 11.51 16.29 7.79
CA ASP A 62 11.87 15.84 9.15
C ASP A 62 10.94 14.73 9.70
N ASP A 63 9.92 14.35 8.92
CA ASP A 63 8.93 13.37 9.35
C ASP A 63 9.29 11.95 8.90
N LEU A 64 9.34 11.01 9.85
CA LEU A 64 9.34 9.58 9.53
C LEU A 64 7.96 9.18 8.99
N LYS A 65 7.92 8.67 7.76
CA LYS A 65 6.71 8.16 7.10
C LYS A 65 6.85 6.67 6.82
N SER A 66 5.73 5.96 6.99
CA SER A 66 5.61 4.52 6.74
C SER A 66 4.56 4.26 5.67
N HIS A 67 4.90 3.46 4.66
CA HIS A 67 4.06 3.16 3.52
C HIS A 67 4.02 1.66 3.22
N LEU A 68 2.82 1.06 3.28
CA LEU A 68 2.62 -0.33 2.85
C LEU A 68 2.81 -0.43 1.34
N LEU A 69 3.89 -1.11 0.93
CA LEU A 69 4.22 -1.31 -0.49
C LEU A 69 3.51 -2.53 -1.07
N SER A 70 3.40 -3.59 -0.28
CA SER A 70 2.77 -4.83 -0.72
C SER A 70 2.10 -5.53 0.44
N PHE A 71 0.98 -6.17 0.13
CA PHE A 71 0.28 -7.10 0.99
C PHE A 71 -0.23 -8.24 0.12
N ALA A 72 0.24 -9.45 0.37
CA ALA A 72 -0.14 -10.60 -0.43
C ALA A 72 -0.35 -11.84 0.45
N PRO A 73 -1.28 -12.74 0.07
CA PRO A 73 -1.26 -14.10 0.59
C PRO A 73 0.00 -14.82 0.08
N LEU A 74 0.71 -15.49 0.99
CA LEU A 74 1.75 -16.44 0.64
C LEU A 74 1.07 -17.72 0.15
N LYS A 75 1.30 -18.06 -1.12
CA LYS A 75 0.94 -19.37 -1.65
C LYS A 75 2.10 -20.30 -1.35
N GLY A 76 1.81 -21.36 -0.59
CA GLY A 76 2.71 -22.51 -0.46
C GLY A 76 2.73 -23.34 -1.73
#